data_AF-A0A934C365-F1
#
_entry.id   AF-A0A934C365-F1
#
_cell.length_a   1.000
_cell.length_b   1.000
_cell.length_c   1.000
_cell.angle_alpha   90.00
_cell.angle_beta   90.00
_cell.angle_gamma   90.00
#
_symmetry.space_group_name_H-M   'P 1'
#
loop_
_entity.id
_entity.type
_entity.pdbx_description
1 polymer ?
#
loop_
_entity_poly.entity_id
_entity_poly.type
_entity_poly.pdbx_seq_one_letter_code
_entity_poly.pdbx_strand_id
1 'polypeptide(L)'
;MKPLLALLLCTCLVAKALAAAPDPERDITAALAELRSLQPMQPRQSYTLPASGRRLTGTNDDFLRRRTADEIRQSGLSCGCGDYALVFLQAMTARGFETLLVDSAQLSLQSLASTFSGHAVVAVRPAGAKDDSWWLVDSTARRVLSRDWSSRSPSFTASGHAYWIGYCGPAADYPVRTPVELRKFYRETLARVPLPVLNETFCRFVFTIDDSLRDERGRLLNPNVDRLQPQQDHLLAQYRIRPTREVPVRLVRGKADASGTLEKVEGQWVARVGLRSACSPSFLAYMEHIVRREQEATRAR
;
A
#
# COMPACT_ATOMS: atom_id res chain seq x y z
N MET A 1 31.01 67.53 -38.24
CA MET A 1 31.75 66.63 -37.32
C MET A 1 30.84 66.23 -36.17
N LYS A 2 30.23 65.03 -36.24
CA LYS A 2 29.58 64.28 -35.15
C LYS A 2 29.69 62.79 -35.51
N PRO A 3 30.09 61.89 -34.60
CA PRO A 3 30.45 60.52 -34.94
C PRO A 3 29.33 59.50 -34.66
N LEU A 4 29.45 58.38 -35.39
CA LEU A 4 29.08 56.99 -35.11
C LEU A 4 27.76 56.68 -34.40
N LEU A 5 26.85 56.09 -35.20
CA LEU A 5 25.80 55.19 -34.78
C LEU A 5 26.43 53.81 -34.47
N ALA A 6 26.62 53.48 -33.20
CA ALA A 6 26.97 52.12 -32.78
C ALA A 6 25.67 51.35 -32.48
N LEU A 7 25.26 50.50 -33.42
CA LEU A 7 24.13 49.58 -33.27
C LEU A 7 24.57 48.44 -32.33
N LEU A 8 24.23 48.55 -31.03
CA LEU A 8 24.34 47.42 -30.09
C LEU A 8 23.26 46.39 -30.45
N LEU A 9 23.68 45.28 -31.08
CA LEU A 9 22.91 44.04 -31.08
C LEU A 9 22.83 43.53 -29.63
N CYS A 10 21.70 43.77 -28.98
CA CYS A 10 21.35 43.14 -27.71
C CYS A 10 20.83 41.73 -28.01
N THR A 11 21.74 40.76 -28.16
CA THR A 11 21.37 39.34 -28.12
C THR A 11 20.96 39.00 -26.69
N CYS A 12 19.65 38.97 -26.44
CA CYS A 12 19.06 38.34 -25.27
C CYS A 12 19.33 36.82 -25.35
N LEU A 13 20.54 36.40 -24.97
CA LEU A 13 20.82 35.03 -24.57
C LEU A 13 20.08 34.78 -23.27
N VAL A 14 18.81 34.37 -23.39
CA VAL A 14 18.12 33.65 -22.33
C VAL A 14 18.92 32.37 -22.14
N ALA A 15 19.82 32.39 -21.15
CA ALA A 15 20.40 31.18 -20.62
C ALA A 15 19.27 30.35 -20.02
N LYS A 16 18.60 29.55 -20.85
CA LYS A 16 17.99 28.32 -20.38
C LYS A 16 19.18 27.54 -19.83
N ALA A 17 19.36 27.58 -18.51
CA ALA A 17 20.19 26.61 -17.82
C ALA A 17 19.81 25.26 -18.44
N LEU A 18 20.77 24.59 -19.08
CA LEU A 18 20.58 23.20 -19.48
C LEU A 18 20.33 22.46 -18.17
N ALA A 19 19.06 22.30 -17.82
CA ALA A 19 18.67 21.34 -16.81
C ALA A 19 19.27 20.03 -17.29
N ALA A 20 20.18 19.45 -16.50
CA ALA A 20 20.74 18.16 -16.80
C ALA A 20 19.59 17.20 -17.12
N ALA A 21 19.78 16.33 -18.11
CA ALA A 21 18.75 15.37 -18.49
C ALA A 21 18.22 14.65 -17.23
N PRO A 22 16.90 14.40 -17.14
CA PRO A 22 16.32 13.70 -16.01
C PRO A 22 17.06 12.39 -15.75
N ASP A 23 17.49 12.18 -14.51
CA ASP A 23 18.15 10.95 -14.07
C ASP A 23 17.18 10.26 -13.11
N PRO A 24 16.45 9.22 -13.56
CA PRO A 24 15.43 8.56 -12.75
C PRO A 24 15.95 8.14 -11.38
N GLU A 25 17.15 7.57 -11.29
CA GLU A 25 17.64 7.01 -10.04
C GLU A 25 17.99 8.10 -9.03
N ARG A 26 18.73 9.13 -9.48
CA ARG A 26 19.07 10.28 -8.64
C ARG A 26 17.82 11.06 -8.21
N ASP A 27 16.94 11.33 -9.17
CA ASP A 27 15.80 12.23 -8.96
C ASP A 27 14.70 11.57 -8.11
N ILE A 28 14.44 10.26 -8.29
CA ILE A 28 13.57 9.47 -7.39
C ILE A 28 14.16 9.43 -5.98
N THR A 29 15.47 9.18 -5.84
CA THR A 29 16.12 9.12 -4.52
C THR A 29 15.99 10.45 -3.77
N ALA A 30 16.20 11.57 -4.48
CA ALA A 30 16.03 12.91 -3.92
C ALA A 30 14.56 13.17 -3.50
N ALA A 31 13.60 12.84 -4.36
CA ALA A 31 12.17 13.03 -4.05
C ALA A 31 11.71 12.14 -2.89
N LEU A 32 12.22 10.91 -2.76
CA LEU A 32 11.94 10.03 -1.61
C LEU A 32 12.54 10.56 -0.31
N ALA A 33 13.67 11.27 -0.37
CA ALA A 33 14.27 11.90 0.81
C ALA A 33 13.43 13.05 1.36
N GLU A 34 12.74 13.81 0.51
CA GLU A 34 11.83 14.89 0.93
C GLU A 34 10.68 14.39 1.82
N LEU A 35 10.22 13.16 1.56
CA LEU A 35 9.11 12.53 2.29
C LEU A 35 9.45 12.20 3.76
N ARG A 36 10.74 12.23 4.15
CA ARG A 36 11.16 11.94 5.53
C ARG A 36 10.59 12.91 6.56
N SER A 37 10.20 14.11 6.13
CA SER A 37 9.58 15.12 6.98
C SER A 37 8.13 14.79 7.34
N LEU A 38 7.44 13.96 6.56
CA LEU A 38 6.05 13.60 6.81
C LEU A 38 5.96 12.59 7.95
N GLN A 39 5.13 12.91 8.93
CA GLN A 39 4.82 12.02 10.05
C GLN A 39 3.42 11.43 9.88
N PRO A 40 3.22 10.13 10.12
CA PRO A 40 1.88 9.55 10.11
C PRO A 40 1.05 10.14 11.27
N MET A 41 -0.19 10.49 10.97
CA MET A 41 -1.18 10.83 11.99
C MET A 41 -1.42 9.64 12.91
N GLN A 42 -1.56 9.91 14.19
CA GLN A 42 -1.85 8.91 15.20
C GLN A 42 -3.33 8.51 15.13
N PRO A 43 -3.65 7.21 15.19
CA PRO A 43 -5.03 6.74 15.24
C PRO A 43 -5.78 7.38 16.42
N ARG A 44 -7.04 7.76 16.21
CA ARG A 44 -7.95 8.33 17.22
C ARG A 44 -7.54 9.69 17.79
N GLN A 45 -6.43 10.27 17.35
CA GLN A 45 -6.10 11.66 17.65
C GLN A 45 -6.90 12.58 16.73
N SER A 46 -7.42 13.69 17.28
CA SER A 46 -8.08 14.73 16.52
C SER A 46 -7.08 15.78 16.05
N TYR A 47 -7.21 16.20 14.79
CA TYR A 47 -6.39 17.20 14.13
C TYR A 47 -7.27 18.29 13.54
N THR A 48 -6.75 19.53 13.46
CA THR A 48 -7.38 20.61 12.69
C THR A 48 -6.41 21.08 11.62
N LEU A 49 -6.68 20.74 10.37
CA LEU A 49 -5.75 20.91 9.24
C LEU A 49 -6.45 21.50 8.02
N PRO A 50 -5.71 22.13 7.10
CA PRO A 50 -6.24 22.47 5.79
C PRO A 50 -6.54 21.20 4.99
N ALA A 51 -7.70 21.18 4.33
CA ALA A 51 -8.12 20.16 3.38
C ALA A 51 -9.03 20.79 2.33
N SER A 52 -8.64 20.71 1.05
CA SER A 52 -9.39 21.29 -0.06
C SER A 52 -9.70 22.79 0.14
N GLY A 53 -8.73 23.55 0.66
CA GLY A 53 -8.83 24.99 0.88
C GLY A 53 -9.66 25.41 2.10
N ARG A 54 -10.08 24.46 2.96
CA ARG A 54 -10.84 24.74 4.19
C ARG A 54 -10.16 24.13 5.41
N ARG A 55 -10.40 24.69 6.60
CA ARG A 55 -10.01 24.03 7.85
C ARG A 55 -11.02 22.92 8.18
N LEU A 56 -10.53 21.70 8.35
CA LEU A 56 -11.32 20.54 8.76
C LEU A 56 -10.79 20.03 10.11
N THR A 57 -11.69 19.68 11.01
CA THR A 57 -11.37 19.01 12.28
C THR A 57 -11.87 17.58 12.25
N GLY A 58 -11.01 16.61 12.60
CA GLY A 58 -11.35 15.19 12.57
C GLY A 58 -10.17 14.29 12.91
N THR A 59 -10.35 13.00 12.75
CA THR A 59 -9.30 11.98 12.89
C THR A 59 -8.63 11.71 11.55
N ASN A 60 -7.57 10.89 11.53
CA ASN A 60 -6.83 10.55 10.30
C ASN A 60 -7.76 10.14 9.14
N ASP A 61 -8.78 9.34 9.40
CA ASP A 61 -9.71 8.85 8.38
C ASP A 61 -10.47 10.00 7.70
N ASP A 62 -10.76 11.08 8.42
CA ASP A 62 -11.52 12.22 7.90
C ASP A 62 -10.76 13.04 6.84
N PHE A 63 -9.44 12.85 6.75
CA PHE A 63 -8.56 13.56 5.81
C PHE A 63 -8.21 12.72 4.56
N LEU A 64 -8.56 11.44 4.51
CA LEU A 64 -8.22 10.55 3.40
C LEU A 64 -8.73 11.11 2.06
N ARG A 65 -7.82 11.29 1.11
CA ARG A 65 -8.07 11.78 -0.27
C ARG A 65 -8.65 13.20 -0.37
N ARG A 66 -8.58 14.00 0.69
CA ARG A 66 -9.13 15.38 0.72
C ARG A 66 -8.09 16.49 0.65
N ARG A 67 -6.81 16.16 0.80
CA ARG A 67 -5.74 17.15 0.90
C ARG A 67 -4.91 17.22 -0.36
N THR A 68 -4.46 18.41 -0.72
CA THR A 68 -3.47 18.61 -1.78
C THR A 68 -2.07 18.31 -1.27
N ALA A 69 -1.13 18.09 -2.18
CA ALA A 69 0.27 17.86 -1.83
C ALA A 69 0.88 19.04 -1.03
N ASP A 70 0.50 20.28 -1.34
CA ASP A 70 0.96 21.46 -0.61
C ASP A 70 0.38 21.54 0.81
N GLU A 71 -0.91 21.24 0.99
CA GLU A 71 -1.55 21.15 2.31
C GLU A 71 -0.88 20.06 3.17
N ILE A 72 -0.55 18.91 2.57
CA ILE A 72 0.15 17.82 3.23
C ILE A 72 1.54 18.28 3.67
N ARG A 73 2.36 18.86 2.76
CA ARG A 73 3.70 19.35 3.09
C ARG A 73 3.66 20.42 4.18
N GLN A 74 2.75 21.39 4.08
CA GLN A 74 2.61 22.47 5.06
C GLN A 74 2.31 21.93 6.46
N SER A 75 1.46 20.89 6.55
CA SER A 75 1.13 20.27 7.84
C SER A 75 2.23 19.37 8.40
N GLY A 76 3.12 18.83 7.55
CA GLY A 76 4.06 17.78 7.91
C GLY A 76 3.40 16.45 8.32
N LEU A 77 2.09 16.29 8.11
CA LEU A 77 1.30 15.14 8.57
C LEU A 77 0.67 14.38 7.41
N SER A 78 0.77 13.05 7.45
CA SER A 78 0.14 12.13 6.50
C SER A 78 -0.96 11.31 7.15
N CYS A 79 -2.10 11.17 6.49
CA CYS A 79 -3.19 10.31 6.90
C CYS A 79 -3.16 8.92 6.22
N GLY A 80 -2.22 8.68 5.30
CA GLY A 80 -2.06 7.40 4.63
C GLY A 80 -1.16 7.44 3.40
N CYS A 81 -1.00 6.29 2.73
CA CYS A 81 -0.13 6.13 1.55
C CYS A 81 -0.47 7.10 0.41
N GLY A 82 -1.74 7.48 0.29
CA GLY A 82 -2.19 8.46 -0.68
C GLY A 82 -1.50 9.82 -0.59
N ASP A 83 -1.23 10.29 0.62
CA ASP A 83 -0.59 11.59 0.83
C ASP A 83 0.88 11.55 0.44
N TYR A 84 1.59 10.46 0.79
CA TYR A 84 2.96 10.23 0.35
C TYR A 84 3.04 10.17 -1.19
N ALA A 85 2.09 9.49 -1.83
CA ALA A 85 1.99 9.42 -3.28
C ALA A 85 1.79 10.80 -3.92
N LEU A 86 0.86 11.64 -3.39
CA LEU A 86 0.62 12.98 -3.92
C LEU A 86 1.85 13.91 -3.77
N VAL A 87 2.50 13.89 -2.61
CA VAL A 87 3.70 14.70 -2.35
C VAL A 87 4.85 14.27 -3.25
N PHE A 88 5.07 12.96 -3.41
CA PHE A 88 6.09 12.41 -4.30
C PHE A 88 5.80 12.74 -5.77
N LEU A 89 4.54 12.60 -6.20
CA LEU A 89 4.12 12.87 -7.57
C LEU A 89 4.40 14.32 -7.97
N GLN A 90 4.07 15.28 -7.11
CA GLN A 90 4.37 16.69 -7.37
C GLN A 90 5.88 16.96 -7.41
N ALA A 91 6.66 16.31 -6.54
CA ALA A 91 8.12 16.42 -6.52
C ALA A 91 8.76 15.89 -7.82
N MET A 92 8.23 14.80 -8.38
CA MET A 92 8.70 14.23 -9.64
C MET A 92 8.24 15.04 -10.85
N THR A 93 7.01 15.55 -10.84
CA THR A 93 6.49 16.42 -11.89
C THR A 93 7.33 17.70 -12.01
N ALA A 94 7.71 18.31 -10.88
CA ALA A 94 8.59 19.48 -10.85
C ALA A 94 9.99 19.23 -11.44
N ARG A 95 10.40 17.95 -11.53
CA ARG A 95 11.68 17.51 -12.11
C ARG A 95 11.55 17.07 -13.57
N GLY A 96 10.40 17.30 -14.21
CA GLY A 96 10.19 16.98 -15.63
C GLY A 96 9.90 15.50 -15.90
N PHE A 97 9.35 14.78 -14.92
CA PHE A 97 8.89 13.40 -15.11
C PHE A 97 7.40 13.37 -15.45
N GLU A 98 7.02 12.43 -16.30
CA GLU A 98 5.64 11.96 -16.38
C GLU A 98 5.32 11.09 -15.17
N THR A 99 4.11 11.22 -14.64
CA THR A 99 3.70 10.54 -13.41
C THR A 99 2.29 10.00 -13.51
N LEU A 100 2.07 8.82 -12.94
CA LEU A 100 0.76 8.22 -12.77
C LEU A 100 0.56 7.86 -11.29
N LEU A 101 -0.60 8.24 -10.75
CA LEU A 101 -1.08 7.69 -9.50
C LEU A 101 -1.61 6.29 -9.76
N VAL A 102 -1.15 5.33 -8.98
CA VAL A 102 -1.63 3.95 -8.99
C VAL A 102 -2.28 3.67 -7.65
N ASP A 103 -3.58 3.41 -7.62
CA ASP A 103 -4.32 3.05 -6.42
C ASP A 103 -4.98 1.68 -6.55
N SER A 104 -4.93 0.91 -5.49
CA SER A 104 -5.12 -0.53 -5.53
C SER A 104 -5.72 -1.08 -4.25
N ALA A 105 -6.53 -2.11 -4.39
CA ALA A 105 -7.06 -2.85 -3.25
C ALA A 105 -6.11 -3.99 -2.87
N GLN A 106 -5.86 -4.17 -1.58
CA GLN A 106 -5.04 -5.29 -1.10
C GLN A 106 -5.81 -6.60 -1.22
N LEU A 107 -5.17 -7.64 -1.76
CA LEU A 107 -5.72 -8.99 -1.78
C LEU A 107 -5.38 -9.71 -0.47
N SER A 108 -6.29 -9.63 0.50
CA SER A 108 -6.18 -10.30 1.81
C SER A 108 -7.56 -10.63 2.39
N LEU A 109 -7.62 -11.60 3.32
CA LEU A 109 -8.86 -11.97 3.98
C LEU A 109 -9.46 -10.81 4.79
N GLN A 110 -8.62 -9.95 5.36
CA GLN A 110 -9.06 -8.72 6.02
C GLN A 110 -9.73 -7.76 5.03
N SER A 111 -9.17 -7.57 3.84
CA SER A 111 -9.77 -6.72 2.81
C SER A 111 -11.12 -7.24 2.35
N LEU A 112 -11.27 -8.56 2.22
CA LEU A 112 -12.56 -9.19 1.89
C LEU A 112 -13.58 -8.96 3.01
N ALA A 113 -13.15 -9.05 4.28
CA ALA A 113 -14.04 -8.86 5.42
C ALA A 113 -14.48 -7.40 5.63
N SER A 114 -13.57 -6.43 5.53
CA SER A 114 -13.86 -5.02 5.88
C SER A 114 -13.99 -4.09 4.67
N THR A 115 -13.62 -4.52 3.47
CA THR A 115 -13.56 -3.69 2.25
C THR A 115 -12.71 -2.42 2.40
N PHE A 116 -11.76 -2.42 3.33
CA PHE A 116 -10.98 -1.24 3.68
C PHE A 116 -9.52 -1.60 3.96
N SER A 117 -8.83 -1.96 2.88
CA SER A 117 -7.36 -1.99 2.82
C SER A 117 -6.90 -1.85 1.38
N GLY A 118 -5.94 -0.97 1.15
CA GLY A 118 -5.39 -0.68 -0.16
C GLY A 118 -4.06 0.04 -0.06
N HIS A 119 -3.44 0.30 -1.20
CA HIS A 119 -2.15 0.98 -1.26
C HIS A 119 -2.04 1.84 -2.51
N ALA A 120 -1.49 3.04 -2.32
CA ALA A 120 -1.18 3.94 -3.41
C ALA A 120 0.34 4.04 -3.61
N VAL A 121 0.74 3.87 -4.86
CA VAL A 121 2.11 3.97 -5.34
C VAL A 121 2.13 4.93 -6.54
N VAL A 122 3.32 5.30 -7.01
CA VAL A 122 3.47 6.23 -8.14
C VAL A 122 4.31 5.56 -9.21
N ALA A 123 3.82 5.54 -10.44
CA ALA A 123 4.62 5.19 -11.59
C ALA A 123 5.23 6.46 -12.19
N VAL A 124 6.53 6.46 -12.46
CA VAL A 124 7.26 7.61 -13.02
C VAL A 124 8.13 7.21 -14.20
N ARG A 125 8.29 8.12 -15.16
CA ARG A 125 9.27 7.99 -16.25
C ARG A 125 9.72 9.37 -16.72
N PRO A 126 10.90 9.52 -17.35
CA PRO A 126 11.30 10.76 -17.97
C PRO A 126 10.25 11.24 -18.98
N ALA A 127 9.95 12.54 -19.02
CA ALA A 127 9.02 13.06 -20.00
C ALA A 127 9.51 12.81 -21.43
N GLY A 128 8.62 12.34 -22.31
CA GLY A 128 8.96 12.00 -23.68
C GLY A 128 9.72 10.69 -23.86
N ALA A 129 9.84 9.86 -22.81
CA ALA A 129 10.30 8.48 -22.94
C ALA A 129 9.40 7.74 -23.96
N LYS A 130 10.04 7.02 -24.89
CA LYS A 130 9.34 6.35 -26.01
C LYS A 130 8.92 4.92 -25.71
N ASP A 131 9.42 4.33 -24.63
CA ASP A 131 9.03 3.01 -24.17
C ASP A 131 7.87 3.10 -23.14
N ASP A 132 7.22 1.96 -22.90
CA ASP A 132 6.17 1.82 -21.88
C ASP A 132 6.77 1.37 -20.53
N SER A 133 8.06 1.66 -20.29
CA SER A 133 8.78 1.24 -19.09
C SER A 133 8.65 2.30 -18.02
N TRP A 134 7.88 1.99 -16.97
CA TRP A 134 7.70 2.88 -15.83
C TRP A 134 8.50 2.37 -14.64
N TRP A 135 9.03 3.30 -13.85
CA TRP A 135 9.53 2.99 -12.52
C TRP A 135 8.36 3.05 -11.56
N LEU A 136 7.98 1.91 -10.98
CA LEU A 136 6.94 1.85 -9.96
C LEU A 136 7.58 2.10 -8.59
N VAL A 137 7.14 3.15 -7.90
CA VAL A 137 7.75 3.63 -6.65
C VAL A 137 6.74 3.60 -5.53
N ASP A 138 7.09 2.90 -4.45
CA ASP A 138 6.38 2.97 -3.18
C ASP A 138 6.91 4.16 -2.36
N SER A 139 6.21 5.28 -2.47
CA SER A 139 6.54 6.51 -1.74
C SER A 139 6.38 6.39 -0.23
N THR A 140 5.52 5.48 0.25
CA THR A 140 5.31 5.25 1.69
C THR A 140 6.46 4.44 2.28
N ALA A 141 6.85 3.36 1.60
CA ALA A 141 8.00 2.55 2.00
C ALA A 141 9.35 3.16 1.56
N ARG A 142 9.31 4.23 0.77
CA ARG A 142 10.46 4.96 0.20
C ARG A 142 11.41 4.05 -0.58
N ARG A 143 10.87 3.32 -1.55
CA ARG A 143 11.66 2.42 -2.41
C ARG A 143 11.07 2.28 -3.80
N VAL A 144 11.92 1.89 -4.75
CA VAL A 144 11.50 1.42 -6.06
C VAL A 144 11.04 -0.03 -5.95
N LEU A 145 9.86 -0.34 -6.50
CA LEU A 145 9.29 -1.70 -6.57
C LEU A 145 9.71 -2.40 -7.87
N SER A 146 9.71 -1.69 -9.00
CA SER A 146 10.16 -2.18 -10.31
C SER A 146 10.67 -1.00 -11.14
N ARG A 147 11.62 -1.27 -12.05
CA ARG A 147 12.24 -0.29 -12.96
C ARG A 147 11.74 -0.40 -14.40
N ASP A 148 10.87 -1.37 -14.65
CA ASP A 148 10.40 -1.85 -15.95
C ASP A 148 8.91 -2.21 -15.90
N TRP A 149 8.17 -1.58 -15.00
CA TRP A 149 6.76 -1.85 -14.78
C TRP A 149 5.93 -1.36 -15.97
N SER A 150 5.00 -2.19 -16.45
CA SER A 150 4.06 -1.76 -17.49
C SER A 150 2.80 -1.17 -16.86
N SER A 151 2.35 -0.04 -17.40
CA SER A 151 1.08 0.62 -17.08
C SER A 151 -0.16 -0.27 -17.27
N ARG A 152 -0.02 -1.36 -18.04
CA ARG A 152 -1.08 -2.34 -18.31
C ARG A 152 -1.13 -3.48 -17.29
N SER A 153 -0.18 -3.54 -16.36
CA SER A 153 -0.16 -4.56 -15.33
C SER A 153 -1.39 -4.40 -14.44
N PRO A 154 -2.19 -5.46 -14.22
CA PRO A 154 -3.40 -5.36 -13.41
C PRO A 154 -3.12 -5.36 -11.91
N SER A 155 -1.88 -5.66 -11.52
CA SER A 155 -1.47 -5.86 -10.12
C SER A 155 -0.02 -5.50 -9.90
N PHE A 156 0.34 -5.35 -8.63
CA PHE A 156 1.73 -5.28 -8.19
C PHE A 156 1.87 -5.91 -6.79
N THR A 157 3.10 -6.16 -6.37
CA THR A 157 3.42 -6.55 -4.99
C THR A 157 4.17 -5.42 -4.29
N ALA A 158 3.82 -5.18 -3.04
CA ALA A 158 4.52 -4.24 -2.18
C ALA A 158 4.49 -4.76 -0.75
N SER A 159 5.63 -4.71 -0.06
CA SER A 159 5.72 -5.06 1.35
C SER A 159 5.16 -6.45 1.68
N GLY A 160 5.38 -7.45 0.82
CA GLY A 160 4.88 -8.81 1.02
C GLY A 160 3.37 -8.96 0.90
N HIS A 161 2.70 -8.01 0.23
CA HIS A 161 1.28 -8.06 -0.08
C HIS A 161 1.06 -7.94 -1.59
N ALA A 162 0.01 -8.60 -2.08
CA ALA A 162 -0.45 -8.46 -3.45
C ALA A 162 -1.57 -7.42 -3.52
N TYR A 163 -1.55 -6.59 -4.55
CA TYR A 163 -2.51 -5.53 -4.77
C TYR A 163 -3.08 -5.60 -6.18
N TRP A 164 -4.40 -5.42 -6.30
CA TRP A 164 -5.08 -5.31 -7.59
C TRP A 164 -5.40 -3.86 -7.89
N ILE A 165 -4.97 -3.38 -9.05
CA ILE A 165 -5.04 -1.98 -9.42
C ILE A 165 -6.47 -1.63 -9.79
N GLY A 166 -7.03 -0.66 -9.06
CA GLY A 166 -8.34 -0.10 -9.34
C GLY A 166 -8.29 1.17 -10.16
N TYR A 167 -7.17 1.90 -10.08
CA TYR A 167 -6.90 3.15 -10.79
C TYR A 167 -5.43 3.26 -11.17
N CYS A 168 -5.16 3.64 -12.42
CA CYS A 168 -3.84 4.02 -12.92
C CYS A 168 -4.03 5.20 -13.88
N GLY A 169 -3.55 6.39 -13.51
CA GLY A 169 -3.80 7.59 -14.30
C GLY A 169 -3.26 8.87 -13.65
N PRO A 170 -3.45 10.03 -14.29
CA PRO A 170 -3.08 11.32 -13.72
C PRO A 170 -3.74 11.55 -12.36
N ALA A 171 -3.04 12.14 -11.39
CA ALA A 171 -3.63 12.40 -10.07
C ALA A 171 -4.79 13.40 -10.10
N ALA A 172 -4.79 14.32 -11.08
CA ALA A 172 -5.87 15.29 -11.27
C ALA A 172 -7.22 14.59 -11.55
N ASP A 173 -7.20 13.49 -12.31
CA ASP A 173 -8.38 12.75 -12.76
C ASP A 173 -8.85 11.69 -11.76
N TYR A 174 -8.15 11.55 -10.63
CA TYR A 174 -8.47 10.54 -9.63
C TYR A 174 -9.89 10.76 -9.04
N PRO A 175 -10.79 9.76 -9.10
CA PRO A 175 -12.22 10.01 -8.87
C PRO A 175 -12.61 10.02 -7.39
N VAL A 176 -11.76 9.51 -6.49
CA VAL A 176 -12.12 9.36 -5.07
C VAL A 176 -11.67 10.57 -4.27
N ARG A 177 -12.60 11.24 -3.59
CA ARG A 177 -12.35 12.46 -2.81
C ARG A 177 -12.76 12.35 -1.35
N THR A 178 -13.34 11.23 -0.95
CA THR A 178 -13.81 11.00 0.43
C THR A 178 -13.52 9.59 0.94
N PRO A 179 -13.53 9.37 2.26
CA PRO A 179 -13.33 8.03 2.85
C PRO A 179 -14.43 7.03 2.47
N VAL A 180 -15.66 7.52 2.29
CA VAL A 180 -16.81 6.70 1.88
C VAL A 180 -16.64 6.23 0.43
N GLU A 181 -16.25 7.13 -0.47
CA GLU A 181 -15.91 6.78 -1.85
C GLU A 181 -14.71 5.85 -1.92
N LEU A 182 -13.70 6.01 -1.04
CA LEU A 182 -12.53 5.13 -1.00
C LEU A 182 -12.90 3.69 -0.63
N ARG A 183 -13.77 3.51 0.36
CA ARG A 183 -14.36 2.20 0.69
C ARG A 183 -15.10 1.58 -0.49
N LYS A 184 -15.90 2.38 -1.19
CA LYS A 184 -16.63 1.94 -2.39
C LYS A 184 -15.66 1.53 -3.51
N PHE A 185 -14.63 2.35 -3.77
CA PHE A 185 -13.59 2.08 -4.75
C PHE A 185 -12.85 0.76 -4.48
N TYR A 186 -12.43 0.50 -3.25
CA TYR A 186 -11.76 -0.76 -2.92
C TYR A 186 -12.69 -1.96 -3.06
N ARG A 187 -13.96 -1.84 -2.66
CA ARG A 187 -14.97 -2.89 -2.87
C ARG A 187 -15.16 -3.22 -4.35
N GLU A 188 -15.32 -2.20 -5.19
CA GLU A 188 -15.49 -2.37 -6.64
C GLU A 188 -14.21 -2.91 -7.31
N THR A 189 -13.04 -2.55 -6.79
CA THR A 189 -11.77 -3.09 -7.26
C THR A 189 -11.63 -4.57 -6.92
N LEU A 190 -11.96 -4.98 -5.69
CA LEU A 190 -11.94 -6.39 -5.28
C LEU A 190 -12.96 -7.23 -6.07
N ALA A 191 -14.13 -6.69 -6.39
CA ALA A 191 -15.15 -7.38 -7.16
C ALA A 191 -14.75 -7.67 -8.62
N ARG A 192 -13.77 -6.94 -9.16
CA ARG A 192 -13.26 -7.10 -10.53
C ARG A 192 -12.10 -8.08 -10.65
N VAL A 193 -11.59 -8.61 -9.53
CA VAL A 193 -10.46 -9.53 -9.57
C VAL A 193 -10.92 -10.87 -10.14
N PRO A 194 -10.26 -11.41 -11.19
CA PRO A 194 -10.61 -12.72 -11.73
C PRO A 194 -10.48 -13.84 -10.68
N LEU A 195 -11.46 -14.74 -10.64
CA LEU A 195 -11.44 -15.88 -9.70
C LEU A 195 -10.15 -16.72 -9.78
N PRO A 196 -9.56 -17.02 -10.96
CA PRO A 196 -8.28 -17.73 -11.01
C PRO A 196 -7.16 -17.01 -10.24
N VAL A 197 -7.09 -15.68 -10.36
CA VAL A 197 -6.11 -14.86 -9.63
C VAL A 197 -6.35 -14.94 -8.13
N LEU A 198 -7.61 -14.87 -7.68
CA LEU A 198 -7.95 -15.03 -6.26
C LEU A 198 -7.56 -16.43 -5.75
N ASN A 199 -7.86 -17.49 -6.50
CA ASN A 199 -7.56 -18.86 -6.11
C ASN A 199 -6.05 -19.13 -5.97
N GLU A 200 -5.22 -18.48 -6.79
CA GLU A 200 -3.75 -18.57 -6.69
C GLU A 200 -3.19 -17.69 -5.57
N THR A 201 -3.78 -16.50 -5.40
CA THR A 201 -3.29 -15.47 -4.47
C THR A 201 -3.53 -15.87 -3.02
N PHE A 202 -4.72 -16.38 -2.70
CA PHE A 202 -5.10 -16.77 -1.34
C PHE A 202 -4.60 -18.18 -1.03
N CYS A 203 -4.42 -18.49 0.26
CA CYS A 203 -4.22 -19.85 0.74
C CYS A 203 -5.32 -20.22 1.73
N ARG A 204 -5.58 -21.52 1.88
CA ARG A 204 -6.45 -22.04 2.93
C ARG A 204 -5.55 -22.48 4.08
N PHE A 205 -5.65 -21.82 5.23
CA PHE A 205 -5.05 -22.36 6.45
C PHE A 205 -5.86 -23.54 6.95
N VAL A 206 -5.15 -24.60 7.35
CA VAL A 206 -5.70 -25.78 7.99
C VAL A 206 -5.16 -25.83 9.41
N PHE A 207 -6.01 -25.52 10.38
CA PHE A 207 -5.58 -25.34 11.76
C PHE A 207 -5.63 -26.63 12.58
N THR A 208 -4.56 -26.93 13.29
CA THR A 208 -4.54 -27.91 14.39
C THR A 208 -4.32 -27.20 15.71
N ILE A 209 -5.15 -27.50 16.71
CA ILE A 209 -5.06 -26.87 18.04
C ILE A 209 -4.23 -27.77 18.95
N ASP A 210 -3.12 -27.25 19.44
CA ASP A 210 -2.22 -27.92 20.37
C ASP A 210 -2.82 -27.94 21.80
N ASP A 211 -2.48 -28.97 22.58
CA ASP A 211 -2.97 -29.11 23.96
C ASP A 211 -2.52 -27.97 24.89
N SER A 212 -1.44 -27.26 24.55
CA SER A 212 -1.04 -26.06 25.30
C SER A 212 -2.11 -24.97 25.34
N LEU A 213 -3.06 -24.95 24.39
CA LEU A 213 -4.19 -24.02 24.34
C LEU A 213 -5.41 -24.52 25.12
N ARG A 214 -5.29 -25.62 25.87
CA ARG A 214 -6.38 -26.19 26.67
C ARG A 214 -6.08 -26.08 28.15
N ASP A 215 -7.13 -25.90 28.95
CA ASP A 215 -7.07 -26.08 30.40
C ASP A 215 -7.12 -27.58 30.78
N GLU A 216 -6.98 -27.89 32.07
CA GLU A 216 -7.05 -29.26 32.60
C GLU A 216 -8.39 -29.97 32.31
N ARG A 217 -9.43 -29.22 31.95
CA ARG A 217 -10.75 -29.73 31.59
C ARG A 217 -10.93 -29.83 30.06
N GLY A 218 -9.87 -29.62 29.29
CA GLY A 218 -9.88 -29.67 27.83
C GLY A 218 -10.48 -28.43 27.15
N ARG A 219 -10.87 -27.39 27.90
CA ARG A 219 -11.49 -26.18 27.36
C ARG A 219 -10.43 -25.24 26.78
N LEU A 220 -10.77 -24.53 25.71
CA LEU A 220 -9.84 -23.58 25.09
C LEU A 220 -9.55 -22.40 26.02
N LEU A 221 -8.27 -22.11 26.23
CA LEU A 221 -7.78 -20.95 26.98
C LEU A 221 -8.07 -19.62 26.25
N ASN A 222 -8.16 -19.64 24.92
CA ASN A 222 -8.73 -18.55 24.13
C ASN A 222 -10.01 -19.06 23.43
N PRO A 223 -11.19 -18.56 23.81
CA PRO A 223 -12.48 -19.03 23.29
C PRO A 223 -12.77 -18.57 21.85
N ASN A 224 -11.87 -17.82 21.20
CA ASN A 224 -12.02 -17.40 19.81
C ASN A 224 -11.20 -18.25 18.83
N VAL A 225 -10.33 -19.15 19.32
CA VAL A 225 -9.43 -19.96 18.47
C VAL A 225 -10.19 -20.86 17.51
N ASP A 226 -11.28 -21.46 17.99
CA ASP A 226 -12.18 -22.31 17.19
C ASP A 226 -12.93 -21.54 16.09
N ARG A 227 -12.95 -20.20 16.14
CA ARG A 227 -13.57 -19.35 15.13
C ARG A 227 -12.69 -19.09 13.91
N LEU A 228 -11.38 -19.34 13.99
CA LEU A 228 -10.46 -19.06 12.89
C LEU A 228 -10.82 -19.83 11.62
N GLN A 229 -11.03 -21.14 11.73
CA GLN A 229 -11.38 -21.98 10.58
C GLN A 229 -12.74 -21.59 9.99
N PRO A 230 -13.84 -21.50 10.77
CA PRO A 230 -15.14 -21.06 10.25
C PRO A 230 -15.11 -19.67 9.61
N GLN A 231 -14.38 -18.70 10.19
CA GLN A 231 -14.29 -17.34 9.63
C GLN A 231 -13.58 -17.32 8.28
N GLN A 232 -12.46 -18.02 8.16
CA GLN A 232 -11.77 -18.17 6.87
C GLN A 232 -12.69 -18.83 5.84
N ASP A 233 -13.30 -19.95 6.21
CA ASP A 233 -14.13 -20.76 5.30
C ASP A 233 -15.35 -19.96 4.83
N HIS A 234 -15.97 -19.20 5.72
CA HIS A 234 -17.06 -18.29 5.39
C HIS A 234 -16.65 -17.22 4.40
N LEU A 235 -15.51 -16.54 4.63
CA LEU A 235 -15.00 -15.50 3.71
C LEU A 235 -14.67 -16.10 2.34
N LEU A 236 -13.95 -17.21 2.29
CA LEU A 236 -13.61 -17.86 1.02
C LEU A 236 -14.88 -18.28 0.25
N ALA A 237 -15.86 -18.87 0.94
CA ALA A 237 -17.12 -19.28 0.33
C ALA A 237 -17.95 -18.09 -0.18
N GLN A 238 -18.06 -17.01 0.60
CA GLN A 238 -18.78 -15.79 0.23
C GLN A 238 -18.27 -15.21 -1.09
N TYR A 239 -16.96 -15.24 -1.32
CA TYR A 239 -16.32 -14.74 -2.55
C TYR A 239 -16.05 -15.84 -3.59
N ARG A 240 -16.55 -17.06 -3.38
CA ARG A 240 -16.35 -18.24 -4.25
C ARG A 240 -14.88 -18.56 -4.52
N ILE A 241 -14.00 -18.19 -3.60
CA ILE A 241 -12.57 -18.44 -3.69
C ILE A 241 -12.32 -19.88 -3.26
N ARG A 242 -11.60 -20.63 -4.09
CA ARG A 242 -11.12 -21.98 -3.84
C ARG A 242 -9.61 -21.97 -3.94
N PRO A 243 -8.89 -21.66 -2.83
CA PRO A 243 -7.44 -21.58 -2.85
C PRO A 243 -6.83 -22.86 -3.41
N THR A 244 -5.85 -22.74 -4.29
CA THR A 244 -5.14 -23.89 -4.87
C THR A 244 -4.10 -24.48 -3.91
N ARG A 245 -3.89 -23.83 -2.76
CA ARG A 245 -2.87 -24.17 -1.77
C ARG A 245 -3.46 -24.21 -0.37
N GLU A 246 -3.12 -25.27 0.34
CA GLU A 246 -3.38 -25.41 1.76
C GLU A 246 -2.10 -25.24 2.57
N VAL A 247 -2.21 -24.59 3.74
CA VAL A 247 -1.09 -24.36 4.65
C VAL A 247 -1.46 -24.90 6.02
N PRO A 248 -0.90 -26.05 6.44
CA PRO A 248 -1.10 -26.57 7.78
C PRO A 248 -0.46 -25.62 8.81
N VAL A 249 -1.20 -25.24 9.83
CA VAL A 249 -0.72 -24.35 10.91
C VAL A 249 -1.10 -24.94 12.26
N ARG A 250 -0.10 -25.20 13.10
CA ARG A 250 -0.32 -25.60 14.49
C ARG A 250 -0.50 -24.36 15.36
N LEU A 251 -1.66 -24.24 16.00
CA LEU A 251 -1.98 -23.19 16.96
C LEU A 251 -1.50 -23.61 18.34
N VAL A 252 -0.61 -22.82 18.95
CA VAL A 252 -0.05 -23.08 20.28
C VAL A 252 -0.29 -21.89 21.22
N ARG A 253 -0.14 -22.11 22.52
CA ARG A 253 -0.31 -21.06 23.52
C ARG A 253 0.70 -19.93 23.34
N GLY A 254 0.17 -18.71 23.19
CA GLY A 254 0.92 -17.47 23.25
C GLY A 254 0.90 -16.83 24.64
N LYS A 255 1.13 -15.51 24.67
CA LYS A 255 1.15 -14.71 25.89
C LYS A 255 -0.26 -14.40 26.40
N ALA A 256 -0.36 -13.87 27.62
CA ALA A 256 -1.62 -13.38 28.22
C ALA A 256 -2.10 -12.04 27.62
N ASP A 257 -1.86 -11.82 26.33
CA ASP A 257 -2.18 -10.58 25.60
C ASP A 257 -3.04 -10.87 24.36
N ALA A 258 -3.29 -9.83 23.56
CA ALA A 258 -4.08 -9.95 22.32
C ALA A 258 -3.23 -10.27 21.08
N SER A 259 -1.91 -10.37 21.23
CA SER A 259 -0.99 -10.51 20.11
C SER A 259 -0.92 -11.96 19.63
N GLY A 260 -0.59 -12.14 18.35
CA GLY A 260 -0.28 -13.44 17.80
C GLY A 260 0.94 -13.34 16.89
N THR A 261 1.66 -14.44 16.74
CA THR A 261 2.79 -14.55 15.81
C THR A 261 2.64 -15.79 14.95
N LEU A 262 3.30 -15.80 13.79
CA LEU A 262 3.44 -16.97 12.93
C LEU A 262 4.93 -17.14 12.59
N GLU A 263 5.45 -18.34 12.83
CA GLU A 263 6.84 -18.69 12.57
C GLU A 263 6.95 -20.11 12.03
N LYS A 264 8.05 -20.42 11.36
CA LYS A 264 8.36 -21.77 10.88
C LYS A 264 9.30 -22.43 11.88
N VAL A 265 8.81 -23.44 12.59
CA VAL A 265 9.59 -24.24 13.57
C VAL A 265 9.76 -25.63 12.98
N GLU A 266 11.00 -26.07 12.78
CA GLU A 266 11.32 -27.39 12.23
C GLU A 266 10.60 -27.68 10.90
N GLY A 267 10.46 -26.66 10.06
CA GLY A 267 9.78 -26.76 8.78
C GLY A 267 8.26 -26.66 8.83
N GLN A 268 7.64 -26.62 10.02
CA GLN A 268 6.20 -26.51 10.21
C GLN A 268 5.77 -25.10 10.62
N TRP A 269 4.62 -24.64 10.12
CA TRP A 269 4.07 -23.36 10.54
C TRP A 269 3.42 -23.49 11.92
N VAL A 270 3.88 -22.66 12.86
CA VAL A 270 3.39 -22.59 14.23
C VAL A 270 2.90 -21.17 14.50
N ALA A 271 1.62 -21.03 14.83
CA ALA A 271 1.04 -19.77 15.26
C ALA A 271 0.90 -19.73 16.78
N ARG A 272 1.58 -18.78 17.43
CA ARG A 272 1.41 -18.54 18.87
C ARG A 272 0.24 -17.59 19.05
N VAL A 273 -0.82 -18.06 19.68
CA VAL A 273 -2.06 -17.28 19.84
C VAL A 273 -2.15 -16.72 21.24
N GLY A 274 -2.16 -15.38 21.36
CA GLY A 274 -2.38 -14.71 22.64
C GLY A 274 -3.76 -15.00 23.21
N LEU A 275 -3.85 -15.09 24.53
CA LEU A 275 -5.07 -15.52 25.23
C LEU A 275 -6.24 -14.54 25.10
N ARG A 276 -5.97 -13.27 24.78
CA ARG A 276 -6.97 -12.22 24.50
C ARG A 276 -7.08 -11.90 23.02
N SER A 277 -6.46 -12.68 22.13
CA SER A 277 -6.55 -12.46 20.69
C SER A 277 -8.00 -12.61 20.24
N ALA A 278 -8.47 -11.63 19.47
CA ALA A 278 -9.79 -11.67 18.86
C ALA A 278 -9.89 -12.74 17.76
N CYS A 279 -8.74 -13.31 17.32
CA CYS A 279 -8.66 -14.26 16.22
C CYS A 279 -9.39 -13.77 14.97
N SER A 280 -9.30 -12.47 14.69
CA SER A 280 -10.05 -11.78 13.63
C SER A 280 -9.47 -12.03 12.23
N PRO A 281 -10.19 -11.63 11.16
CA PRO A 281 -9.66 -11.65 9.79
C PRO A 281 -8.31 -10.95 9.61
N SER A 282 -7.99 -9.97 10.47
CA SER A 282 -6.69 -9.31 10.48
C SER A 282 -5.55 -10.24 10.89
N PHE A 283 -5.81 -11.21 11.78
CA PHE A 283 -4.83 -12.22 12.15
C PHE A 283 -4.63 -13.23 11.02
N LEU A 284 -5.70 -13.63 10.34
CA LEU A 284 -5.62 -14.43 9.12
C LEU A 284 -4.78 -13.71 8.04
N ALA A 285 -5.07 -12.44 7.77
CA ALA A 285 -4.31 -11.62 6.81
C ALA A 285 -2.83 -11.43 7.19
N TYR A 286 -2.52 -11.33 8.50
CA TYR A 286 -1.15 -11.36 8.98
C TYR A 286 -0.45 -12.69 8.66
N MET A 287 -1.12 -13.82 8.89
CA MET A 287 -0.58 -15.13 8.52
C MET A 287 -0.35 -15.25 7.01
N GLU A 288 -1.28 -14.77 6.18
CA GLU A 288 -1.14 -14.73 4.70
C GLU A 288 0.12 -13.95 4.28
N HIS A 289 0.36 -12.81 4.92
CA HIS A 289 1.53 -11.98 4.67
C HIS A 289 2.85 -12.69 4.98
N ILE A 290 2.94 -13.32 6.15
CA ILE A 290 4.17 -14.03 6.57
C ILE A 290 4.46 -15.20 5.63
N VAL A 291 3.45 -16.01 5.29
CA VAL A 291 3.61 -17.13 4.36
C VAL A 291 4.05 -16.66 2.98
N ARG A 292 3.46 -15.57 2.46
CA ARG A 292 3.83 -15.02 1.16
C ARG A 292 5.27 -14.53 1.13
N ARG A 293 5.70 -13.79 2.16
CA ARG A 293 7.08 -13.29 2.26
C ARG A 293 8.11 -14.42 2.24
N GLU A 294 7.84 -15.51 2.94
CA GLU A 294 8.72 -16.68 2.95
C GLU A 294 8.81 -17.33 1.55
N GLN A 295 7.70 -17.41 0.84
CA GLN A 295 7.65 -17.97 -0.51
C GLN A 295 8.40 -17.10 -1.52
N GLU A 296 8.24 -15.78 -1.44
CA GLU A 296 8.99 -14.82 -2.26
C GLU A 296 10.50 -14.93 -2.00
N ALA A 297 10.89 -15.02 -0.73
CA ALA A 297 12.30 -15.20 -0.35
C ALA A 297 12.87 -16.55 -0.85
N THR A 298 12.06 -17.61 -0.89
CA THR A 298 12.47 -18.92 -1.40
C THR A 298 12.62 -18.92 -2.93
N ARG A 299 11.75 -18.21 -3.67
CA ARG A 299 11.81 -18.12 -5.14
C ARG A 299 12.97 -17.26 -5.65
N ALA A 300 13.48 -16.35 -4.82
CA ALA A 300 14.61 -15.49 -5.16
C ALA A 300 15.98 -16.14 -4.86
N ARG A 301 16.01 -17.33 -4.27
CA ARG A 301 17.21 -18.15 -4.04
C ARG A 301 17.32 -19.23 -5.11
#